data_AF-A0A7V0ZAF6-F1
#
_entry.id   AF-A0A7V0ZAF6-F1
#
_cell.length_a   1.000
_cell.length_b   1.000
_cell.length_c   1.000
_cell.angle_alpha   90.00
_cell.angle_beta   90.00
_cell.angle_gamma   90.00
#
_symmetry.space_group_name_H-M   'P 1'
#
loop_
_entity.id
_entity.type
_entity.pdbx_description
1 polymer ?
#
loop_
_entity_poly.entity_id
_entity_poly.type
_entity_poly.pdbx_seq_one_letter_code
_entity_poly.pdbx_strand_id
1 'polypeptide(L)'
;MTKDKYAVSLGVYAPCADRFVTAGYHPELSLEEMLDQLGATEGAEALEMDYPFMSPVEKDVSGMKKLLDSAGVKVCTLAVSYTHL
;
A
#
# COMPACT_ATOMS: atom_id res chain seq x y z
N MET A 1 17.60 2.46 23.82
CA MET A 1 16.76 3.35 22.97
C MET A 1 15.62 2.51 22.46
N THR A 2 14.38 2.92 22.67
CA THR A 2 13.24 2.30 21.97
C THR A 2 13.44 2.56 20.48
N LYS A 3 13.45 1.50 19.67
CA LYS A 3 13.53 1.62 18.21
C LYS A 3 12.16 2.12 17.76
N ASP A 4 12.08 3.37 17.32
CA ASP A 4 10.86 3.92 16.75
C ASP A 4 10.48 3.11 15.51
N LYS A 5 9.18 2.87 15.34
CA LYS A 5 8.64 2.12 14.21
C LYS A 5 7.96 3.09 13.26
N TYR A 6 8.35 3.06 12.00
CA TYR A 6 7.77 3.92 10.98
C TYR A 6 6.80 3.14 10.10
N ALA A 7 5.76 3.85 9.67
CA ALA A 7 4.79 3.37 8.71
C ALA A 7 4.83 4.26 7.47
N VAL A 8 4.50 3.67 6.32
CA VAL A 8 4.42 4.37 5.04
C VAL A 8 3.09 4.05 4.37
N SER A 9 2.47 5.04 3.73
CA SER A 9 1.28 4.80 2.91
C SER A 9 1.65 4.00 1.67
N LEU A 10 0.87 2.96 1.36
CA LEU A 10 1.02 2.19 0.13
C LEU A 10 0.92 3.07 -1.12
N GLY A 11 0.15 4.16 -1.03
CA GLY A 11 -0.02 5.14 -2.11
C GLY A 11 1.28 5.84 -2.53
N VAL A 12 2.33 5.83 -1.70
CA VAL A 12 3.67 6.33 -2.07
C VAL A 12 4.28 5.53 -3.23
N TYR A 13 3.90 4.26 -3.36
CA TYR A 13 4.35 3.38 -4.44
C TYR A 13 3.34 3.28 -5.60
N ALA A 14 2.20 3.97 -5.51
CA ALA A 14 1.16 4.00 -6.53
C ALA A 14 1.39 5.12 -7.54
N PRO A 15 0.91 4.99 -8.80
CA PRO A 15 1.07 6.02 -9.83
C PRO A 15 0.63 7.39 -9.32
N CYS A 16 1.59 8.29 -9.09
CA CYS A 16 1.34 9.62 -8.59
C CYS A 16 0.70 10.50 -9.68
N ALA A 17 -0.56 10.28 -10.03
CA ALA A 17 -1.25 11.04 -11.06
C ALA A 17 -1.62 12.45 -10.59
N ASP A 18 -1.62 13.40 -11.52
CA ASP A 18 -2.17 14.73 -11.29
C ASP A 18 -3.05 15.20 -12.46
N ARG A 19 -3.51 16.45 -12.40
CA ARG A 19 -4.42 17.04 -13.39
C ARG A 19 -3.82 17.21 -14.79
N PHE A 20 -2.51 17.06 -14.96
CA PHE A 20 -1.79 17.20 -16.21
C PHE A 20 -1.19 15.86 -16.67
N VAL A 21 -0.64 15.08 -15.74
CA VAL A 21 -0.07 13.75 -15.97
C VAL A 21 -1.01 12.71 -15.37
N THR A 22 -2.12 12.46 -16.07
CA THR A 22 -3.22 11.62 -15.57
C THR A 22 -2.86 10.14 -15.43
N ALA A 23 -1.79 9.69 -16.08
CA ALA A 23 -1.28 8.33 -15.98
C ALA A 23 -0.31 8.12 -14.79
N GLY A 24 0.12 9.19 -14.12
CA GLY A 24 1.12 9.13 -13.06
C GLY A 24 2.57 9.37 -13.53
N TYR A 25 3.43 9.70 -12.57
CA TYR A 25 4.86 9.96 -12.79
C TYR A 25 5.72 8.68 -12.84
N HIS A 26 5.12 7.52 -12.64
CA HIS A 26 5.78 6.22 -12.80
C HIS A 26 4.73 5.15 -13.15
N PRO A 27 5.16 3.98 -13.66
CA PRO A 27 4.26 2.87 -13.98
C PRO A 27 3.45 2.42 -12.77
N GLU A 28 2.28 1.85 -13.06
CA GLU A 28 1.49 1.12 -12.09
C GLU A 28 2.20 -0.18 -11.72
N LEU A 29 2.35 -0.39 -10.42
CA LEU A 29 2.92 -1.59 -9.85
C LEU A 29 1.79 -2.52 -9.40
N SER A 30 2.03 -3.82 -9.46
CA SER A 30 1.24 -4.79 -8.72
C SER A 30 1.40 -4.60 -7.22
N LEU A 31 0.46 -5.14 -6.43
CA LEU A 31 0.54 -5.05 -4.97
C LEU A 31 1.81 -5.72 -4.44
N GLU A 32 2.17 -6.86 -5.01
CA GLU A 32 3.40 -7.59 -4.71
C GLU A 32 4.64 -6.71 -4.94
N GLU A 33 4.72 -6.03 -6.08
CA GLU A 33 5.84 -5.12 -6.39
C GLU A 33 5.90 -3.92 -5.45
N MET A 34 4.74 -3.40 -5.01
CA MET A 34 4.70 -2.33 -4.00
C MET A 34 5.17 -2.84 -2.62
N LEU A 35 4.81 -4.06 -2.22
CA LEU A 35 5.27 -4.66 -0.96
C LEU A 35 6.78 -4.94 -0.98
N ASP A 36 7.33 -5.34 -2.14
CA ASP A 36 8.77 -5.50 -2.32
C ASP A 36 9.50 -4.15 -2.17
N GLN A 37 8.96 -3.06 -2.74
CA GLN A 37 9.49 -1.70 -2.56
C GLN A 37 9.43 -1.25 -1.10
N LEU A 38 8.34 -1.56 -0.39
CA LEU A 38 8.21 -1.29 1.03
C LEU A 38 9.27 -2.03 1.85
N GLY A 39 9.51 -3.31 1.56
CA GLY A 39 10.56 -4.10 2.21
C GLY A 39 11.98 -3.56 1.96
N ALA A 40 12.20 -2.88 0.84
CA ALA A 40 13.45 -2.19 0.53
C ALA A 40 13.57 -0.79 1.17
N THR A 41 12.49 -0.25 1.75
CA THR A 41 12.47 1.09 2.34
C THR A 41 13.03 1.05 3.76
N GLU A 42 14.18 1.70 3.98
CA GLU A 42 14.86 1.70 5.28
C GLU A 42 13.97 2.26 6.39
N GLY A 43 13.79 1.47 7.45
CA GLY A 43 13.03 1.87 8.65
C GLY A 43 11.51 1.68 8.54
N ALA A 44 10.98 1.31 7.38
CA ALA A 44 9.56 1.00 7.23
C ALA A 44 9.24 -0.39 7.80
N GLU A 45 8.37 -0.45 8.82
CA GLU A 45 7.97 -1.71 9.47
C GLU A 45 6.45 -1.96 9.38
N ALA A 46 5.70 -0.97 8.90
CA ALA A 46 4.25 -1.04 8.74
C ALA A 46 3.77 -0.23 7.54
N LEU A 47 2.52 -0.48 7.15
CA LEU A 47 1.89 0.12 5.99
C LEU A 47 0.53 0.74 6.36
N GLU A 48 0.24 1.88 5.74
CA GLU A 48 -1.11 2.46 5.71
C GLU A 48 -1.74 2.15 4.36
N MET A 49 -2.95 1.59 4.37
CA MET A 49 -3.60 1.08 3.16
C MET A 49 -4.95 1.77 2.95
N ASP A 50 -5.25 2.14 1.72
CA ASP A 50 -6.59 2.60 1.35
C ASP A 50 -7.54 1.40 1.14
N TYR A 51 -8.82 1.58 1.47
CA TYR A 51 -9.89 0.64 1.19
C TYR A 51 -11.12 1.35 0.62
N PRO A 52 -11.71 0.88 -0.49
CA PRO A 52 -11.19 -0.16 -1.38
C PRO A 52 -9.96 0.33 -2.17
N PHE A 53 -8.88 -0.43 -2.13
CA PHE A 53 -7.70 -0.41 -2.98
C PHE A 53 -8.01 -0.89 -4.42
N MET A 54 -7.28 -0.41 -5.41
CA MET A 54 -7.59 -0.66 -6.82
C MET A 54 -7.28 -2.09 -7.35
N SER A 55 -7.19 -3.11 -6.48
CA SER A 55 -6.78 -4.48 -6.86
C SER A 55 -7.93 -5.51 -6.84
N PRO A 56 -7.97 -6.49 -7.77
CA PRO A 56 -8.91 -7.61 -7.69
C PRO A 56 -8.79 -8.45 -6.40
N VAL A 57 -7.62 -8.41 -5.74
CA VAL A 57 -7.31 -9.15 -4.50
C VAL A 57 -8.16 -8.68 -3.32
N GLU A 58 -8.71 -7.47 -3.39
CA GLU A 58 -9.56 -6.90 -2.35
C GLU A 58 -10.82 -7.70 -2.00
N LYS A 59 -11.34 -8.44 -2.97
CA LYS A 59 -12.51 -9.30 -2.76
C LYS A 59 -12.16 -10.57 -1.98
N ASP A 60 -10.87 -10.85 -1.78
CA ASP A 60 -10.34 -11.93 -0.98
C ASP A 60 -9.43 -11.41 0.14
N VAL A 61 -10.07 -10.98 1.24
CA VAL A 61 -9.39 -10.57 2.48
C VAL A 61 -8.43 -11.65 2.99
N SER A 62 -8.74 -12.94 2.77
CA SER A 62 -7.86 -14.04 3.21
C SER A 62 -6.60 -14.11 2.36
N GLY A 63 -6.73 -13.89 1.04
CA GLY A 63 -5.61 -13.76 0.11
C GLY A 63 -4.72 -12.57 0.44
N MET A 64 -5.32 -11.40 0.68
CA MET A 64 -4.61 -10.19 1.12
C MET A 64 -3.82 -10.42 2.40
N LYS A 65 -4.44 -11.04 3.41
CA LYS A 65 -3.76 -11.37 4.67
C LYS A 65 -2.54 -12.28 4.45
N LYS A 66 -2.69 -13.34 3.64
CA LYS A 66 -1.58 -14.25 3.33
C LYS A 66 -0.43 -13.54 2.64
N LEU A 67 -0.74 -12.63 1.71
CA LEU A 67 0.27 -11.85 1.01
C LEU A 67 1.06 -10.95 1.99
N LEU A 68 0.35 -10.21 2.84
CA LEU A 68 0.98 -9.36 3.87
C LEU A 68 1.83 -10.16 4.86
N ASP A 69 1.32 -11.31 5.32
CA ASP A 69 2.05 -12.23 6.20
C ASP A 69 3.32 -12.75 5.52
N SER A 70 3.25 -13.08 4.22
CA SER A 70 4.41 -13.56 3.44
C SER A 70 5.46 -12.48 3.20
N ALA A 71 5.04 -11.21 3.07
CA ALA A 71 5.93 -10.05 2.94
C ALA A 71 6.50 -9.60 4.31
N GLY A 72 5.99 -10.12 5.43
CA GLY A 72 6.40 -9.70 6.78
C GLY A 72 5.94 -8.29 7.15
N VAL A 73 4.95 -7.75 6.44
CA VAL A 73 4.47 -6.37 6.61
C VAL A 73 3.24 -6.32 7.52
N LYS A 74 3.19 -5.32 8.39
CA LYS A 74 2.02 -5.05 9.23
C LYS A 74 1.20 -3.89 8.70
N VAL A 75 -0.12 -4.01 8.71
CA VAL A 75 -1.01 -2.86 8.45
C VAL A 75 -1.25 -2.13 9.77
N CYS A 76 -0.91 -0.85 9.84
CA CYS A 76 -1.16 -0.02 11.03
C CYS A 76 -2.36 0.91 10.87
N THR A 77 -2.76 1.22 9.64
CA THR A 77 -3.90 2.09 9.35
C THR A 77 -4.60 1.63 8.08
N LEU A 78 -5.92 1.72 8.10
CA LEU A 78 -6.77 1.51 6.94
C LEU A 78 -7.57 2.80 6.70
N ALA A 79 -7.34 3.44 5.56
CA ALA A 79 -8.04 4.65 5.15
C ALA A 79 -9.24 4.27 4.28
N VAL A 80 -10.45 4.53 4.76
CA VAL A 80 -11.67 4.15 4.05
C VAL A 80 -12.17 5.32 3.22
N SER A 81 -12.14 5.16 1.89
CA SER A 81 -12.71 6.12 0.96
C SER A 81 -14.15 5.74 0.64
N TYR A 82 -15.09 6.61 1.00
CA TYR A 82 -16.50 6.43 0.74
C TYR A 82 -17.10 7.71 0.17
N THR A 83 -17.93 7.58 -0.86
CA THR A 83 -18.66 8.71 -1.45
C THR A 83 -20.11 8.31 -1.64
N HIS A 84 -21.02 9.05 -1.02
CA HIS A 84 -22.43 9.02 -1.39
C HIS A 84 -22.57 9.84 -2.69
N LEU A 85 -22.95 9.17 -3.78
CA LEU A 85 -23.38 9.82 -5.01
C LEU A 85 -24.89 10.08 -4.98
#